data_AF-A0A3D6BNF4-F1
#
_entry.id   AF-A0A3D6BNF4-F1
#
_cell.length_a   1.000
_cell.length_b   1.000
_cell.length_c   1.000
_cell.angle_alpha   90.00
_cell.angle_beta   90.00
_cell.angle_gamma   90.00
#
_symmetry.space_group_name_H-M   'P 1'
#
loop_
_entity.id
_entity.type
_entity.pdbx_description
1 polymer ?
#
loop_
_entity_poly.entity_id
_entity_poly.type
_entity_poly.pdbx_seq_one_letter_code
_entity_poly.pdbx_strand_id
1 'polypeptide(L)' 'VNPILLLDDIFDKLDENRVSQIIKLVDDKNFGQLFISDTHADRTENAVKQVHQSYEIFKL' A
#
# COMPACT_ATOMS: atom_id res chain seq x y z
N VAL A 1 -10.43 -15.54 9.05
CA VAL A 1 -10.18 -14.09 9.23
C VAL A 1 -8.84 -13.80 8.60
N ASN A 2 -8.78 -12.93 7.60
CA ASN A 2 -7.51 -12.61 6.92
C ASN A 2 -6.75 -11.55 7.73
N PRO A 3 -5.42 -11.58 7.75
CA PRO A 3 -4.63 -10.60 8.47
C PRO A 3 -4.72 -9.23 7.79
N ILE A 4 -4.60 -8.17 8.60
CA ILE A 4 -4.49 -6.79 8.16
C ILE A 4 -3.01 -6.40 8.24
N LEU A 5 -2.49 -5.80 7.17
CA LEU A 5 -1.15 -5.23 7.13
C LEU A 5 -1.25 -3.71 7.31
N LEU A 6 -0.57 -3.16 8.30
CA LEU A 6 -0.44 -1.72 8.51
C LEU A 6 0.99 -1.31 8.16
N LEU A 7 1.12 -0.31 7.28
CA LEU A 7 2.37 0.30 6.89
C LEU A 7 2.36 1.77 7.29
N ASP A 8 3.22 2.14 8.23
CA ASP A 8 3.29 3.51 8.75
C ASP A 8 4.54 4.22 8.23
N ASP A 9 4.32 5.31 7.51
CA ASP A 9 5.35 6.22 6.95
C ASP A 9 6.51 5.48 6.27
N ILE A 10 6.20 4.32 5.66
CA ILE A 10 7.22 3.42 5.13
C ILE A 10 7.54 3.75 3.68
N PHE A 11 6.58 4.28 2.94
CA PHE A 11 6.79 4.61 1.55
C PHE A 11 7.84 5.69 1.42
N ASP A 12 7.89 6.72 2.27
CA ASP A 12 8.98 7.72 2.26
C ASP A 12 10.39 7.10 2.24
N LYS A 13 10.57 5.95 2.90
CA LYS A 13 11.87 5.27 3.05
C LYS A 13 12.13 4.17 2.02
N LEU A 14 11.15 3.85 1.16
CA LEU A 14 11.24 2.76 0.19
C LEU A 14 11.28 3.31 -1.22
N ASP A 15 12.15 2.74 -2.06
CA ASP A 15 12.11 2.99 -3.50
C ASP A 15 10.88 2.34 -4.16
N GLU A 16 10.57 2.74 -5.40
CA GLU A 16 9.43 2.23 -6.17
C GLU A 16 9.43 0.70 -6.30
N ASN A 17 10.60 0.07 -6.46
CA ASN A 17 10.71 -1.38 -6.58
C ASN A 17 10.25 -2.08 -5.30
N ARG A 18 10.67 -1.58 -4.12
CA ARG A 18 10.26 -2.13 -2.84
C ARG A 18 8.77 -1.94 -2.58
N VAL A 19 8.23 -0.78 -2.93
CA VAL A 19 6.78 -0.53 -2.83
C VAL A 19 6.00 -1.52 -3.68
N SER A 20 6.42 -1.74 -4.94
CA SER A 20 5.79 -2.74 -5.83
C SER A 20 5.81 -4.16 -5.24
N GLN A 21 6.93 -4.59 -4.64
CA GLN A 21 7.04 -5.91 -3.99
C GLN A 21 6.07 -6.05 -2.80
N ILE A 22 5.95 -5.01 -1.97
CA ILE A 22 5.01 -5.02 -0.84
C ILE A 22 3.57 -5.18 -1.33
N ILE A 23 3.18 -4.42 -2.35
CA ILE A 23 1.80 -4.51 -2.83
C ILE A 23 1.55 -5.87 -3.49
N LYS A 24 2.54 -6.44 -4.18
CA LYS A 24 2.47 -7.82 -4.73
C LYS A 24 2.27 -8.87 -3.63
N LEU A 25 2.93 -8.73 -2.48
CA LEU A 25 2.74 -9.63 -1.33
C LEU A 25 1.30 -9.58 -0.77
N VAL A 26 0.64 -8.43 -0.86
CA VAL A 26 -0.77 -8.27 -0.47
C VAL A 26 -1.70 -8.86 -1.53
N ASP A 27 -1.38 -8.67 -2.80
CA ASP A 27 -2.16 -9.22 -3.93
C ASP A 27 -2.17 -10.76 -3.96
N ASP A 28 -1.10 -11.41 -3.46
CA ASP A 28 -0.98 -12.88 -3.35
C ASP A 28 -1.95 -13.52 -2.33
N LYS A 29 -2.99 -12.79 -1.89
CA LYS A 29 -4.12 -13.22 -1.03
C LYS A 29 -3.76 -13.74 0.36
N ASN A 30 -2.47 -13.75 0.71
CA ASN A 30 -2.00 -14.09 2.05
C ASN A 30 -2.34 -12.99 3.07
N PHE A 31 -2.48 -11.75 2.61
CA PHE A 31 -2.91 -10.59 3.39
C PHE A 31 -4.23 -10.07 2.83
N GLY A 32 -5.24 -9.91 3.69
CA GLY A 32 -6.60 -9.59 3.24
C GLY A 32 -6.83 -8.10 3.00
N GLN A 33 -6.19 -7.24 3.79
CA GLN A 33 -6.32 -5.79 3.72
C GLN A 33 -4.97 -5.13 4.02
N LEU A 34 -4.69 -4.04 3.30
CA LEU A 34 -3.52 -3.19 3.48
C LEU A 34 -3.98 -1.78 3.85
N PHE A 35 -3.45 -1.26 4.95
CA PHE A 35 -3.56 0.13 5.35
C PHE A 35 -2.19 0.78 5.27
N ILE A 36 -2.13 1.95 4.63
CA ILE A 36 -0.92 2.76 4.49
C ILE A 36 -1.20 4.14 5.08
N SER A 37 -0.37 4.56 6.03
CA SER A 37 -0.25 5.97 6.42
C SER A 37 0.99 6.56 5.77
N ASP A 38 0.82 7.67 5.06
CA ASP A 38 1.89 8.41 4.42
C ASP A 38 1.58 9.90 4.53
N THR A 39 2.63 10.71 4.62
CA THR A 39 2.55 12.17 4.53
C THR A 39 2.39 12.65 3.07
N HIS A 40 2.72 11.81 2.09
CA HIS A 40 2.66 12.12 0.66
C HIS A 40 1.59 11.31 -0.08
N ALA A 41 0.36 11.83 -0.11
CA ALA A 41 -0.79 11.17 -0.74
C ALA A 41 -0.58 10.83 -2.23
N ASP A 42 -0.02 11.76 -3.02
CA ASP A 42 0.15 11.58 -4.48
C ASP A 42 1.04 10.38 -4.82
N ARG A 43 2.08 10.20 -4.01
CA ARG A 43 3.04 9.12 -4.19
C ARG A 43 2.46 7.77 -3.82
N THR A 44 1.77 7.72 -2.68
CA THR A 44 1.01 6.53 -2.27
C THR A 44 -0.03 6.16 -3.34
N GLU A 45 -0.77 7.15 -3.86
CA GLU A 45 -1.76 6.90 -4.88
C GLU A 45 -1.14 6.34 -6.17
N ASN A 46 -0.02 6.90 -6.62
CA ASN A 46 0.69 6.39 -7.81
C ASN A 46 1.15 4.94 -7.64
N ALA A 47 1.63 4.58 -6.45
CA ALA A 47 2.03 3.21 -6.14
C ALA A 47 0.83 2.25 -6.13
N VAL A 48 -0.27 2.65 -5.47
CA VAL A 48 -1.48 1.82 -5.36
C VAL A 48 -2.19 1.68 -6.70
N LYS A 49 -2.20 2.71 -7.55
CA LYS A 49 -2.78 2.67 -8.91
C LYS A 49 -2.14 1.62 -9.82
N GLN A 50 -0.88 1.25 -9.60
CA GLN A 50 -0.23 0.20 -10.38
C GLN A 50 -0.81 -1.19 -10.08
N VAL A 51 -1.44 -1.33 -8.92
CA VAL A 51 -2.04 -2.59 -8.49
C VAL A 51 -3.51 -2.48 -8.77
N HIS A 52 -4.03 -3.42 -9.57
CA HIS A 52 -5.39 -3.38 -10.11
C HIS A 52 -6.47 -3.72 -9.05
N GLN A 53 -6.23 -3.33 -7.81
CA GLN A 53 -7.06 -3.56 -6.64
C GLN A 53 -7.89 -2.31 -6.36
N SER A 54 -9.10 -2.52 -5.85
CA SER A 54 -9.94 -1.43 -5.35
C SER A 54 -9.26 -0.78 -4.14
N TYR A 55 -9.16 0.55 -4.13
CA TYR A 55 -8.59 1.29 -3.01
C TYR A 55 -9.48 2.48 -2.63
N GLU A 56 -9.33 2.95 -1.40
CA GLU A 56 -10.00 4.14 -0.88
C GLU A 56 -8.97 4.99 -0.13
N ILE A 57 -8.97 6.31 -0.38
CA ILE A 57 -8.05 7.25 0.27
C ILE A 57 -8.84 8.12 1.23
N PHE A 58 -8.45 8.09 2.50
CA PHE A 58 -9.00 8.95 3.54
C PHE A 58 -8.06 10.14 3.75
N LYS A 59 -8.53 11.36 3.45
CA LYS A 59 -7.83 12.60 3.79
C LYS A 59 -8.38 13.13 5.12
N LEU A 60 -7.49 13.44 6.06
CA LEU A 60 -7.82 14.08 7.32
C LEU A 60 -7.92 15.60 7.16
#